data_AF-A0A8T5GZA6-F1
#
_entry.id   AF-A0A8T5GZA6-F1
#
_cell.length_a   1.000
_cell.length_b   1.000
_cell.length_c   1.000
_cell.angle_alpha   90.00
_cell.angle_beta   90.00
_cell.angle_gamma   90.00
#
_symmetry.space_group_name_H-M   'P 1'
#
loop_
_entity.id
_entity.type
_entity.pdbx_description
1 polymer ?
#
loop_
_entity_poly.entity_id
_entity_poly.type
_entity_poly.pdbx_seq_one_letter_code
_entity_poly.pdbx_strand_id
1 'polypeptide(L)'
;MEKPINESQIEQISKNINIESDPKLWSAEKLELFIAYLSEKLSENIEQLNREMDWEIRCPSQGEWYLSLDKKKIITTEKSRELLSDGTSSNHRGAMMDGRPRKFEGFGPMQHHKAAIETHPSKKEITAISSIPMDRDNMGVTVRFVISPIRKGDIVRVPANADVISNIKVELFWTFILGILPSFAIPILRGMGSYATEGWANLLFGGLCAGFVSGAFWRPKRPTVMYEQGEKVTISHR
;
A
#
# COMPACT_ATOMS: atom_id res chain seq x y z
N MET A 1 -8.12 22.57 -9.82
CA MET A 1 -7.30 22.05 -8.70
C MET A 1 -6.81 23.25 -7.93
N GLU A 2 -6.99 23.28 -6.60
CA GLU A 2 -6.57 24.41 -5.79
C GLU A 2 -5.04 24.53 -5.76
N LYS A 3 -4.54 25.76 -5.67
CA LYS A 3 -3.10 26.00 -5.56
C LYS A 3 -2.62 25.60 -4.17
N PRO A 4 -1.44 24.98 -4.04
CA PRO A 4 -0.87 24.68 -2.73
C PRO A 4 -0.64 25.97 -1.94
N ILE A 5 -0.73 25.86 -0.62
CA ILE A 5 -0.42 26.94 0.32
C ILE A 5 1.06 27.32 0.15
N ASN A 6 1.36 28.62 0.14
CA ASN A 6 2.72 29.12 -0.04
C ASN A 6 3.48 29.26 1.31
N GLU A 7 4.80 29.47 1.24
CA GLU A 7 5.66 29.58 2.44
C GLU A 7 5.21 30.71 3.40
N SER A 8 4.79 31.86 2.87
CA SER A 8 4.32 32.99 3.68
C SER A 8 3.05 32.69 4.46
N GLN A 9 2.11 31.95 3.85
CA GLN A 9 0.90 31.49 4.52
C GLN A 9 1.22 30.46 5.61
N ILE A 10 2.19 29.57 5.35
CA ILE A 10 2.67 28.62 6.37
C ILE A 10 3.29 29.38 7.55
N GLU A 11 4.12 30.39 7.30
CA GLU A 11 4.70 31.23 8.36
C GLU A 11 3.63 31.94 9.19
N GLN A 12 2.58 32.47 8.55
CA GLN A 12 1.45 33.10 9.26
C GLN A 12 0.73 32.09 10.15
N ILE A 13 0.46 30.89 9.65
CA ILE A 13 -0.18 29.82 10.44
C ILE A 13 0.74 29.38 11.59
N SER A 14 2.04 29.19 11.34
CA SER A 14 3.01 28.84 12.37
C SER A 14 3.06 29.87 13.50
N LYS A 15 3.02 31.17 13.17
CA LYS A 15 2.95 32.26 14.17
C LYS A 15 1.67 32.17 15.02
N ASN A 16 0.53 31.87 14.39
CA ASN A 16 -0.75 31.74 15.10
C ASN A 16 -0.77 30.54 16.07
N ILE A 17 0.04 29.50 15.80
CA ILE A 17 0.11 28.28 16.61
C ILE A 17 1.34 28.30 17.54
N ASN A 18 2.06 29.43 17.64
CA ASN A 18 3.28 29.58 18.45
C ASN A 18 4.39 28.56 18.13
N ILE A 19 4.55 28.24 16.85
CA ILE A 19 5.62 27.35 16.38
C ILE A 19 6.82 28.18 15.92
N GLU A 20 7.95 28.04 16.61
CA GLU A 20 9.20 28.74 16.29
C GLU A 20 10.07 28.01 15.23
N SER A 21 9.60 26.87 14.69
CA SER A 21 10.36 26.09 13.71
C SER A 21 10.29 26.68 12.30
N ASP A 22 11.37 26.49 11.54
CA ASP A 22 11.46 26.90 10.13
C ASP A 22 10.23 26.38 9.35
N PRO A 23 9.53 27.21 8.57
CA PRO A 23 8.37 26.82 7.77
C PRO A 23 8.64 25.61 6.85
N LYS A 24 9.89 25.39 6.42
CA LYS A 24 10.32 24.29 5.53
C LYS A 24 10.58 22.98 6.23
N LEU A 25 10.75 23.01 7.54
CA LEU A 25 11.00 21.82 8.35
C LEU A 25 9.70 21.17 8.80
N TRP A 26 9.63 19.85 8.73
CA TRP A 26 8.52 19.06 9.26
C TRP A 26 9.01 18.01 10.26
N SER A 27 8.38 18.01 11.44
CA SER A 27 8.53 17.03 12.52
C SER A 27 7.15 16.58 13.01
N ALA A 28 7.10 15.52 13.83
CA ALA A 28 5.84 15.01 14.37
C ALA A 28 5.09 16.09 15.16
N GLU A 29 5.78 16.80 16.05
CA GLU A 29 5.21 17.86 16.89
C GLU A 29 4.59 18.97 16.04
N LYS A 30 5.33 19.50 15.07
CA LYS A 30 4.81 20.53 14.16
C LYS A 30 3.57 20.04 13.41
N LEU A 31 3.60 18.81 12.91
CA LEU A 31 2.47 18.23 12.19
C LEU A 31 1.23 18.09 13.07
N GLU A 32 1.39 17.62 14.31
CA GLU A 32 0.30 17.46 15.28
C GLU A 32 -0.35 18.81 15.63
N LEU A 33 0.46 19.84 15.85
CA LEU A 33 -0.03 21.21 16.11
C LEU A 33 -0.80 21.77 14.91
N PHE A 34 -0.31 21.57 13.69
CA PHE A 34 -1.03 21.95 12.47
C PHE A 34 -2.36 21.19 12.33
N ILE A 35 -2.36 19.88 12.59
CA ILE A 35 -3.60 19.08 12.54
C ILE A 35 -4.60 19.56 13.59
N ALA A 36 -4.15 19.87 14.81
CA ALA A 36 -5.00 20.37 15.88
C ALA A 36 -5.66 21.71 15.48
N TYR A 37 -4.86 22.66 15.00
CA TYR A 37 -5.35 23.95 14.50
C TYR A 37 -6.36 23.79 13.37
N LEU A 38 -6.05 22.95 12.37
CA LEU A 38 -6.96 22.71 11.26
C LEU A 38 -8.25 22.01 11.72
N SER A 39 -8.17 21.13 12.71
CA SER A 39 -9.33 20.43 13.26
C SER A 39 -10.25 21.38 14.03
N GLU A 40 -9.69 22.35 14.78
CA GLU A 40 -10.46 23.44 15.40
C GLU A 40 -11.15 24.31 14.34
N LYS A 41 -10.45 24.67 13.26
CA LYS A 41 -11.06 25.41 12.14
C LYS A 41 -12.11 24.62 11.38
N LEU A 42 -11.98 23.30 11.33
CA LEU A 42 -12.99 22.44 10.73
C LEU A 42 -14.24 22.37 11.60
N SER A 43 -14.10 22.27 12.93
CA SER A 43 -15.25 22.18 13.84
C SER A 43 -16.08 23.48 13.83
N GLU A 44 -15.44 24.64 13.70
CA GLU A 44 -16.11 25.94 13.48
C GLU A 44 -16.93 25.98 12.17
N ASN A 45 -16.55 25.19 11.15
CA ASN A 45 -17.13 25.24 9.79
C ASN A 45 -17.79 23.91 9.35
N ILE A 46 -18.20 23.07 10.31
CA ILE A 46 -18.63 21.69 10.05
C ILE A 46 -19.93 21.58 9.25
N GLU A 47 -20.66 22.69 9.05
CA GLU A 47 -21.96 22.71 8.35
C GLU A 47 -21.90 22.21 6.90
N GLN A 48 -20.72 22.22 6.29
CA GLN A 48 -20.48 21.73 4.93
C GLN A 48 -20.30 20.20 4.86
N LEU A 49 -20.25 19.51 6.01
CA LEU A 49 -20.01 18.08 6.12
C LEU A 49 -21.22 17.34 6.71
N ASN A 50 -21.26 16.02 6.51
CA ASN A 50 -22.30 15.19 7.12
C ASN A 50 -22.14 15.21 8.65
N ARG A 51 -23.16 15.74 9.34
CA ARG A 51 -23.21 15.85 10.81
C ARG A 51 -23.38 14.51 11.54
N GLU A 52 -23.76 13.45 10.83
CA GLU A 52 -23.92 12.10 11.40
C GLU A 52 -22.59 11.37 11.56
N MET A 53 -21.51 11.89 10.97
CA MET A 53 -20.18 11.30 11.03
C MET A 53 -19.22 12.20 11.80
N ASP A 54 -18.30 11.57 12.51
CA ASP A 54 -17.13 12.26 13.06
C ASP A 54 -16.08 12.41 11.95
N TRP A 55 -15.36 13.52 11.95
CA TRP A 55 -14.38 13.86 10.92
C TRP A 55 -13.00 14.07 11.54
N GLU A 56 -11.97 13.63 10.83
CA GLU A 56 -10.58 13.88 11.19
C GLU A 56 -9.84 14.58 10.05
N ILE A 57 -8.86 15.40 10.41
CA ILE A 57 -7.84 15.91 9.49
C ILE A 57 -6.57 15.13 9.73
N ARG A 58 -5.99 14.62 8.65
CA ARG A 58 -4.69 13.92 8.69
C ARG A 58 -4.02 13.96 7.33
N CYS A 59 -2.79 13.45 7.26
CA CYS A 59 -2.20 13.07 5.98
C CYS A 59 -3.03 11.95 5.30
N PRO A 60 -3.03 11.84 3.96
CA PRO A 60 -3.70 10.75 3.28
C PRO A 60 -3.10 9.40 3.72
N SER A 61 -3.91 8.34 3.69
CA SER A 61 -3.36 6.99 3.71
C SER A 61 -2.79 6.66 2.32
N GLN A 62 -1.92 5.66 2.23
CA GLN A 62 -1.32 5.22 0.98
C GLN A 62 -2.41 4.89 -0.07
N GLY A 63 -3.47 4.20 0.37
CA GLY A 63 -4.60 3.85 -0.48
C GLY A 63 -5.37 5.09 -0.96
N GLU A 64 -5.64 6.04 -0.08
CA GLU A 64 -6.29 7.30 -0.44
C GLU A 64 -5.45 8.14 -1.41
N TRP A 65 -4.13 8.15 -1.22
CA TRP A 65 -3.20 8.87 -2.11
C TRP A 65 -3.23 8.28 -3.52
N TYR A 66 -3.04 6.97 -3.66
CA TYR A 66 -3.07 6.31 -4.98
C TYR A 66 -4.46 6.41 -5.64
N LEU A 67 -5.54 6.25 -4.88
CA LEU A 67 -6.89 6.41 -5.41
C LEU A 67 -7.15 7.83 -5.90
N SER A 68 -6.64 8.83 -5.18
CA SER A 68 -6.75 10.23 -5.58
C SER A 68 -5.94 10.53 -6.84
N LEU A 69 -4.76 9.91 -6.97
CA LEU A 69 -3.93 10.03 -8.17
C LEU A 69 -4.62 9.40 -9.39
N ASP A 70 -5.11 8.17 -9.24
CA ASP A 70 -5.85 7.43 -10.29
C ASP A 70 -7.09 8.22 -10.76
N LYS A 71 -7.83 8.81 -9.81
CA LYS A 71 -8.99 9.67 -10.08
C LYS A 71 -8.63 11.10 -10.53
N LYS A 72 -7.34 11.41 -10.74
CA LYS A 72 -6.85 12.73 -11.17
C LYS A 72 -7.29 13.87 -10.25
N LYS A 73 -7.45 13.59 -8.95
CA LYS A 73 -7.79 14.57 -7.91
C LYS A 73 -6.56 15.25 -7.33
N ILE A 74 -5.40 14.60 -7.44
CA ILE A 74 -4.09 15.16 -7.11
C ILE A 74 -3.16 15.05 -8.32
N ILE A 75 -2.07 15.81 -8.28
CA ILE A 75 -0.94 15.68 -9.21
C ILE A 75 0.33 15.42 -8.41
N THR A 76 1.27 14.72 -9.02
CA THR A 76 2.62 14.54 -8.51
C THR A 76 3.54 15.67 -8.96
N THR A 77 4.51 16.00 -8.12
CA THR A 77 5.56 17.00 -8.39
C THR A 77 6.90 16.31 -8.44
N GLU A 78 7.81 16.74 -9.32
CA GLU A 78 9.16 16.18 -9.39
C GLU A 78 9.94 16.44 -8.11
N LYS A 79 10.86 15.54 -7.75
CA LYS A 79 11.75 15.68 -6.58
C LYS A 79 10.98 15.95 -5.28
N SER A 80 9.77 15.43 -5.17
CA SER A 80 8.95 15.58 -3.98
C SER A 80 8.98 14.33 -3.14
N ARG A 81 8.86 14.54 -1.83
CA ARG A 81 8.62 13.50 -0.85
C ARG A 81 7.38 13.88 -0.06
N GLU A 82 6.25 13.25 -0.35
CA GLU A 82 4.96 13.54 0.27
C GLU A 82 4.72 12.61 1.48
N LEU A 83 4.46 13.19 2.64
CA LEU A 83 4.23 12.44 3.88
C LEU A 83 2.86 11.75 3.87
N LEU A 84 2.81 10.50 4.31
CA LEU A 84 1.58 9.74 4.53
C LEU A 84 1.27 9.58 6.01
N SER A 85 0.01 9.25 6.31
CA SER A 85 -0.43 8.94 7.67
C SER A 85 -0.03 7.53 8.13
N ASP A 86 0.28 6.63 7.19
CA ASP A 86 0.70 5.26 7.43
C ASP A 86 2.08 5.19 8.12
N GLY A 87 2.25 4.15 8.92
CA GLY A 87 3.57 3.71 9.38
C GLY A 87 4.31 2.96 8.27
N THR A 88 5.62 2.86 8.42
CA THR A 88 6.45 2.11 7.47
C THR A 88 6.07 0.63 7.44
N SER A 89 6.07 0.03 6.26
CA SER A 89 5.92 -1.42 6.11
C SER A 89 6.77 -1.94 4.96
N SER A 90 7.17 -3.20 5.05
CA SER A 90 7.92 -3.90 4.01
C SER A 90 7.03 -4.43 2.87
N ASN A 91 5.72 -4.55 3.09
CA ASN A 91 4.79 -5.10 2.09
C ASN A 91 3.33 -4.68 2.36
N HIS A 92 2.43 -5.06 1.46
CA HIS A 92 0.98 -4.76 1.56
C HIS A 92 0.20 -5.72 2.46
N ARG A 93 0.82 -6.75 3.06
CA ARG A 93 0.13 -7.67 3.97
C ARG A 93 -0.19 -6.95 5.27
N GLY A 94 -1.40 -7.11 5.78
CA GLY A 94 -1.89 -6.32 6.92
C GLY A 94 -2.19 -4.86 6.58
N ALA A 95 -2.16 -4.45 5.30
CA ALA A 95 -2.62 -3.11 4.91
C ALA A 95 -4.13 -2.97 5.12
N MET A 96 -4.56 -1.76 5.49
CA MET A 96 -5.97 -1.44 5.68
C MET A 96 -6.68 -1.41 4.34
N MET A 97 -7.88 -1.99 4.28
CA MET A 97 -8.67 -2.08 3.04
C MET A 97 -9.82 -1.08 2.98
N ASP A 98 -10.12 -0.39 4.09
CA ASP A 98 -11.23 0.54 4.20
C ASP A 98 -10.81 2.03 4.05
N GLY A 99 -9.51 2.29 3.90
CA GLY A 99 -8.92 3.62 3.77
C GLY A 99 -8.37 4.22 5.07
N ARG A 100 -8.54 3.54 6.22
CA ARG A 100 -7.85 3.93 7.46
C ARG A 100 -6.32 3.86 7.25
N PRO A 101 -5.52 4.69 7.93
CA PRO A 101 -4.06 4.57 7.89
C PRO A 101 -3.60 3.29 8.55
N ARG A 102 -2.65 2.58 7.93
CA ARG A 102 -1.96 1.46 8.55
C ARG A 102 -0.99 1.98 9.60
N LYS A 103 -1.19 1.65 10.87
CA LYS A 103 -0.24 2.01 11.94
C LYS A 103 0.95 1.05 11.94
N PHE A 104 2.06 1.50 12.51
CA PHE A 104 3.19 0.62 12.80
C PHE A 104 2.86 -0.22 14.04
N GLU A 105 2.97 -1.55 13.94
CA GLU A 105 2.62 -2.48 15.03
C GLU A 105 3.85 -3.13 15.69
N GLY A 106 5.07 -2.77 15.26
CA GLY A 106 6.32 -3.34 15.77
C GLY A 106 7.01 -2.49 16.83
N PHE A 107 8.18 -2.96 17.28
CA PHE A 107 9.14 -2.18 18.04
C PHE A 107 10.46 -2.13 17.25
N GLY A 108 11.12 -0.98 17.23
CA GLY A 108 12.42 -0.84 16.57
C GLY A 108 12.67 0.55 15.98
N PRO A 109 13.77 0.70 15.21
CA PRO A 109 14.20 2.00 14.70
C PRO A 109 13.14 2.72 13.85
N MET A 110 12.24 1.96 13.21
CA MET A 110 11.20 2.49 12.34
C MET A 110 9.92 2.92 13.09
N GLN A 111 9.85 2.79 14.41
CA GLN A 111 8.62 3.09 15.17
C GLN A 111 8.15 4.55 15.06
N HIS A 112 9.09 5.47 14.88
CA HIS A 112 8.81 6.91 14.69
C HIS A 112 8.84 7.31 13.21
N HIS A 113 8.99 6.35 12.30
CA HIS A 113 8.98 6.62 10.88
C HIS A 113 7.55 6.56 10.33
N LYS A 114 7.25 7.48 9.41
CA LYS A 114 6.04 7.46 8.60
C LYS A 114 6.38 7.04 7.17
N ALA A 115 5.42 6.40 6.51
CA ALA A 115 5.53 6.15 5.09
C ALA A 115 5.47 7.48 4.31
N ALA A 116 6.12 7.51 3.16
CA ALA A 116 6.10 8.66 2.27
C ALA A 116 6.06 8.19 0.82
N ILE A 117 5.54 9.04 -0.06
CA ILE A 117 5.63 8.86 -1.51
C ILE A 117 6.73 9.76 -2.05
N GLU A 118 7.75 9.16 -2.64
CA GLU A 118 8.79 9.86 -3.38
C GLU A 118 8.49 9.85 -4.87
N THR A 119 8.55 11.02 -5.49
CA THR A 119 8.42 11.15 -6.94
C THR A 119 9.80 11.23 -7.58
N HIS A 120 9.99 10.52 -8.69
CA HIS A 120 11.26 10.50 -9.41
C HIS A 120 11.73 11.93 -9.78
N PRO A 121 13.06 12.22 -9.73
CA PRO A 121 13.58 13.57 -9.92
C PRO A 121 13.26 14.26 -11.23
N SER A 122 12.95 13.48 -12.28
CA SER A 122 12.67 13.99 -13.63
C SER A 122 11.37 13.44 -14.24
N LYS A 123 10.66 12.54 -13.54
CA LYS A 123 9.53 11.79 -14.12
C LYS A 123 8.39 11.75 -13.12
N LYS A 124 7.42 12.68 -13.26
CA LYS A 124 6.29 12.84 -12.32
C LYS A 124 5.45 11.59 -12.14
N GLU A 125 5.37 10.73 -13.15
CA GLU A 125 4.55 9.53 -13.11
C GLU A 125 5.19 8.36 -12.35
N ILE A 126 6.49 8.44 -12.06
CA ILE A 126 7.19 7.38 -11.35
C ILE A 126 7.26 7.76 -9.88
N THR A 127 6.60 6.94 -9.06
CA THR A 127 6.61 7.07 -7.61
C THR A 127 7.15 5.83 -6.92
N ALA A 128 7.78 6.02 -5.77
CA ALA A 128 8.24 4.96 -4.88
C ALA A 128 7.79 5.24 -3.45
N ILE A 129 7.64 4.17 -2.66
CA ILE A 129 7.38 4.31 -1.22
C ILE A 129 8.71 4.43 -0.49
N SER A 130 8.84 5.43 0.37
CA SER A 130 9.98 5.61 1.25
C SER A 130 9.51 5.83 2.70
N SER A 131 10.45 6.20 3.58
CA SER A 131 10.17 6.49 4.98
C SER A 131 10.74 7.84 5.39
N ILE A 132 10.00 8.59 6.20
CA ILE A 132 10.47 9.82 6.84
C ILE A 132 10.57 9.59 8.36
N PRO A 133 11.73 9.83 8.99
CA PRO A 133 11.86 9.83 10.44
C PRO A 133 11.16 11.07 11.02
N MET A 134 10.07 10.89 11.76
CA MET A 134 9.30 12.03 12.31
C MET A 134 9.72 12.43 13.73
N ASP A 135 10.74 11.77 14.28
CA ASP A 135 11.40 12.09 15.56
C ASP A 135 12.33 13.31 15.49
N ARG A 136 12.48 13.90 14.30
CA ARG A 136 13.36 15.03 14.02
C ARG A 136 12.78 15.91 12.93
N ASP A 137 13.37 17.08 12.73
CA ASP A 137 13.00 17.99 11.65
C ASP A 137 13.52 17.50 10.29
N ASN A 138 12.64 17.55 9.28
CA ASN A 138 12.95 17.12 7.93
C ASN A 138 12.74 18.26 6.92
N MET A 139 13.75 18.52 6.10
CA MET A 139 13.63 19.41 4.93
C MET A 139 13.10 18.66 3.71
N GLY A 140 12.42 19.40 2.81
CA GLY A 140 11.99 18.88 1.51
C GLY A 140 10.80 17.91 1.58
N VAL A 141 10.12 17.86 2.72
CA VAL A 141 8.90 17.09 2.91
C VAL A 141 7.71 17.95 2.53
N THR A 142 6.84 17.41 1.69
CA THR A 142 5.54 18.00 1.36
C THR A 142 4.48 17.32 2.20
N VAL A 143 3.57 18.10 2.76
CA VAL A 143 2.44 17.59 3.53
C VAL A 143 1.15 17.92 2.79
N ARG A 144 0.27 16.93 2.67
CA ARG A 144 -1.08 17.09 2.16
C ARG A 144 -2.04 16.67 3.26
N PHE A 145 -3.08 17.45 3.47
CA PHE A 145 -4.15 17.10 4.38
C PHE A 145 -5.36 16.57 3.63
N VAL A 146 -6.04 15.61 4.26
CA VAL A 146 -7.34 15.10 3.84
C VAL A 146 -8.31 15.23 5.00
N ILE A 147 -9.56 15.52 4.68
CA ILE A 147 -10.69 15.43 5.60
C ILE A 147 -11.31 14.05 5.37
N SER A 148 -11.23 13.17 6.37
CA SER A 148 -11.75 11.79 6.29
C SER A 148 -12.79 11.56 7.38
N PRO A 149 -13.86 10.80 7.12
CA PRO A 149 -14.72 10.32 8.20
C PRO A 149 -13.93 9.35 9.08
N ILE A 150 -14.13 9.47 10.39
CA ILE A 150 -13.60 8.53 11.38
C ILE A 150 -14.45 7.26 11.29
N ARG A 151 -13.85 6.20 10.73
CA ARG A 151 -14.55 4.93 10.51
C ARG A 151 -14.64 4.17 11.84
N LYS A 152 -15.87 3.89 12.27
CA LYS A 152 -16.20 3.07 13.44
C LYS A 152 -16.34 1.59 13.03
N GLY A 153 -16.11 0.68 13.98
CA GLY A 153 -16.27 -0.76 13.79
C GLY A 153 -14.99 -1.50 13.37
N ASP A 154 -15.15 -2.78 13.03
CA ASP A 154 -14.08 -3.72 12.75
C ASP A 154 -13.14 -3.23 11.65
N ILE A 155 -11.84 -3.44 11.90
CA ILE A 155 -10.80 -3.15 10.92
C ILE A 155 -10.77 -4.29 9.90
N VAL A 156 -10.88 -3.94 8.61
CA VAL A 156 -10.69 -4.88 7.50
C VAL A 156 -9.28 -4.68 6.93
N ARG A 157 -8.46 -5.72 6.98
CA ARG A 157 -7.09 -5.69 6.49
C ARG A 157 -6.78 -6.81 5.50
N VAL A 158 -5.78 -6.59 4.66
CA VAL A 158 -5.19 -7.64 3.82
C VAL A 158 -4.65 -8.74 4.76
N PRO A 159 -4.89 -10.03 4.48
CA PRO A 159 -4.38 -11.12 5.30
C PRO A 159 -2.87 -10.99 5.57
N ALA A 160 -2.50 -11.14 6.85
CA ALA A 160 -1.11 -10.98 7.30
C ALA A 160 -0.15 -11.98 6.65
N ASN A 161 -0.64 -13.18 6.33
CA ASN A 161 0.15 -14.27 5.78
C ASN A 161 -0.30 -14.64 4.36
N ALA A 162 0.63 -15.20 3.59
CA ALA A 162 0.30 -15.82 2.32
C ALA A 162 -0.39 -17.16 2.57
N ASP A 163 -1.40 -17.49 1.76
CA ASP A 163 -1.88 -18.87 1.70
C ASP A 163 -0.87 -19.71 0.90
N VAL A 164 0.16 -20.19 1.60
CA VAL A 164 1.25 -20.99 1.01
C VAL A 164 0.70 -22.30 0.43
N ILE A 165 -0.28 -22.91 1.10
CA ILE A 165 -0.88 -24.19 0.67
C ILE A 165 -1.63 -24.00 -0.64
N SER A 166 -2.47 -22.97 -0.74
CA SER A 166 -3.16 -22.64 -1.99
C SER A 166 -2.17 -22.36 -3.12
N ASN A 167 -1.10 -21.61 -2.85
CA ASN A 167 -0.04 -21.36 -3.85
C ASN A 167 0.61 -22.67 -4.36
N ILE A 168 0.92 -23.61 -3.47
CA ILE A 168 1.51 -24.91 -3.84
C ILE A 168 0.53 -25.73 -4.68
N LYS A 169 -0.76 -25.78 -4.30
CA LYS A 169 -1.79 -26.52 -5.04
C LYS A 169 -1.92 -26.00 -6.48
N VAL A 170 -1.95 -24.69 -6.65
CA VAL A 170 -2.03 -24.04 -7.96
C VAL A 170 -0.78 -24.36 -8.80
N GLU A 171 0.41 -24.31 -8.19
CA GLU A 171 1.66 -24.61 -8.88
C GLU A 171 1.72 -26.07 -9.35
N LEU A 172 1.30 -27.00 -8.50
CA LEU A 172 1.28 -28.43 -8.80
C LEU A 172 0.27 -28.74 -9.91
N PHE A 173 -0.90 -28.10 -9.88
CA PHE A 173 -1.92 -28.22 -10.92
C PHE A 173 -1.41 -27.78 -12.30
N TRP A 174 -0.78 -26.61 -12.39
CA TRP A 174 -0.28 -26.10 -13.68
C TRP A 174 0.96 -26.84 -14.16
N THR A 175 1.86 -27.23 -13.26
CA THR A 175 3.01 -28.09 -13.61
C THR A 175 2.54 -29.42 -14.19
N PHE A 176 1.46 -29.98 -13.63
CA PHE A 176 0.86 -31.20 -14.16
C PHE A 176 0.23 -31.00 -15.54
N ILE A 177 -0.62 -29.98 -15.71
CA ILE A 177 -1.36 -29.75 -16.97
C ILE A 177 -0.48 -29.28 -18.11
N LEU A 178 0.48 -28.40 -17.85
CA LEU A 178 1.33 -27.80 -18.90
C LEU A 178 2.64 -28.56 -19.12
N GLY A 179 3.07 -29.32 -18.12
CA GLY A 179 4.36 -29.99 -18.12
C GLY A 179 4.23 -31.50 -18.25
N ILE A 180 3.76 -32.15 -17.18
CA ILE A 180 3.73 -33.61 -17.08
C ILE A 180 2.79 -34.20 -18.12
N LEU A 181 1.54 -33.76 -18.19
CA LEU A 181 0.53 -34.33 -19.08
C LEU A 181 0.94 -34.26 -20.56
N PRO A 182 1.41 -33.11 -21.10
CA PRO A 182 1.90 -33.04 -22.48
C PRO A 182 3.14 -33.91 -22.72
N SER A 183 4.04 -34.01 -21.73
CA SER A 183 5.24 -34.84 -21.82
C SER A 183 4.92 -36.31 -22.06
N PHE A 184 3.86 -36.84 -21.44
CA PHE A 184 3.38 -38.21 -21.68
C PHE A 184 2.46 -38.33 -22.90
N ALA A 185 1.61 -37.33 -23.16
CA ALA A 185 0.65 -37.37 -24.26
C ALA A 185 1.35 -37.37 -25.63
N ILE A 186 2.41 -36.57 -25.80
CA ILE A 186 3.10 -36.42 -27.09
C ILE A 186 3.69 -37.75 -27.60
N PRO A 187 4.47 -38.52 -26.82
CA PRO A 187 4.96 -39.84 -27.25
C PRO A 187 3.85 -40.83 -27.57
N ILE A 188 2.80 -40.89 -26.73
CA ILE A 188 1.68 -41.82 -26.91
C ILE A 188 0.96 -41.53 -28.24
N LEU A 189 0.63 -40.26 -28.50
CA LEU A 189 -0.02 -39.84 -29.74
C LEU A 189 0.86 -40.04 -30.99
N ARG A 190 2.18 -40.08 -30.81
CA ARG A 190 3.15 -40.38 -31.88
C ARG A 190 3.43 -41.87 -32.06
N GLY A 191 2.72 -42.75 -31.36
CA GLY A 191 2.90 -44.20 -31.46
C GLY A 191 4.12 -44.75 -30.70
N MET A 192 4.77 -43.94 -29.86
CA MET A 192 5.89 -44.32 -29.00
C MET A 192 5.40 -44.75 -27.60
N GLY A 193 4.37 -45.60 -27.54
CA GLY A 193 3.74 -46.01 -26.29
C GLY A 193 4.68 -46.74 -25.32
N SER A 194 5.59 -47.57 -25.83
CA SER A 194 6.60 -48.26 -25.01
C SER A 194 7.56 -47.29 -24.32
N TYR A 195 7.85 -46.14 -24.93
CA TYR A 195 8.67 -45.10 -24.31
C TYR A 195 7.98 -44.45 -23.10
N ALA A 196 6.64 -44.40 -23.09
CA ALA A 196 5.90 -43.91 -21.95
C ALA A 196 6.00 -44.84 -20.72
N THR A 197 6.22 -46.14 -20.94
CA THR A 197 6.36 -47.12 -19.86
C THR A 197 7.81 -47.38 -19.45
N GLU A 198 8.74 -47.39 -20.41
CA GLU A 198 10.16 -47.68 -20.16
C GLU A 198 10.96 -46.41 -19.84
N GLY A 199 10.61 -45.29 -20.49
CA GLY A 199 11.26 -43.99 -20.37
C GLY A 199 10.54 -42.99 -19.47
N TRP A 200 9.59 -43.46 -18.64
CA TRP A 200 8.69 -42.61 -17.85
C TRP A 200 9.42 -41.59 -16.97
N ALA A 201 10.60 -41.93 -16.44
CA ALA A 201 11.38 -41.03 -15.58
C ALA A 201 11.86 -39.78 -16.36
N ASN A 202 12.30 -39.96 -17.61
CA ASN A 202 12.73 -38.86 -18.47
C ASN A 202 11.54 -37.97 -18.87
N LEU A 203 10.39 -38.59 -19.13
CA LEU A 203 9.15 -37.86 -19.43
C LEU A 203 8.64 -37.07 -18.23
N LEU A 204 8.70 -37.65 -17.03
CA LEU A 204 8.33 -36.96 -15.80
C LEU A 204 9.26 -35.78 -15.54
N PHE A 205 10.57 -35.97 -15.62
CA PHE A 205 11.54 -34.91 -15.38
C PHE A 205 11.44 -33.81 -16.44
N GLY A 206 11.37 -34.18 -17.72
CA GLY A 206 11.14 -33.25 -18.82
C GLY A 206 9.83 -32.49 -18.66
N GLY A 207 8.77 -33.15 -18.19
CA GLY A 207 7.49 -32.55 -17.87
C GLY A 207 7.56 -31.56 -16.70
N LEU A 208 8.26 -31.90 -15.62
CA LEU A 208 8.49 -30.98 -14.49
C LEU A 208 9.25 -29.73 -14.94
N CYS A 209 10.33 -29.89 -15.70
CA CYS A 209 11.11 -28.77 -16.25
C CYS A 209 10.26 -27.91 -17.20
N ALA A 210 9.55 -28.54 -18.14
CA ALA A 210 8.69 -27.84 -19.09
C ALA A 210 7.54 -27.11 -18.39
N GLY A 211 6.92 -27.74 -17.38
CA GLY A 211 5.83 -27.16 -16.58
C GLY A 211 6.30 -25.96 -15.78
N PHE A 212 7.47 -26.05 -15.15
CA PHE A 212 8.07 -24.93 -14.40
C PHE A 212 8.43 -23.75 -15.31
N VAL A 213 9.11 -24.02 -16.43
CA VAL A 213 9.50 -22.96 -17.39
C VAL A 213 8.26 -22.32 -18.03
N SER A 214 7.30 -23.13 -18.46
CA SER A 214 6.04 -22.63 -19.04
C SER A 214 5.24 -21.83 -18.01
N GLY A 215 5.21 -22.28 -16.76
CA GLY A 215 4.60 -21.55 -15.65
C GLY A 215 5.30 -20.24 -15.31
N ALA A 216 6.60 -20.10 -15.56
CA ALA A 216 7.32 -18.84 -15.41
C ALA A 216 6.94 -17.82 -16.49
N PHE A 217 6.73 -18.26 -17.74
CA PHE A 217 6.34 -17.40 -18.86
C PHE A 217 4.84 -17.09 -18.91
N TRP A 218 4.00 -18.09 -18.68
CA TRP A 218 2.54 -18.00 -18.72
C TRP A 218 1.98 -18.45 -17.37
N ARG A 219 2.12 -17.60 -16.35
CA ARG A 219 1.48 -17.85 -15.05
C ARG A 219 0.12 -17.18 -15.02
N PRO A 220 -0.97 -17.89 -14.66
CA PRO A 220 -2.22 -17.24 -14.34
C PRO A 220 -2.03 -16.21 -13.23
N LYS A 221 -2.70 -15.06 -13.38
CA LYS A 221 -2.66 -14.01 -12.35
C LYS A 221 -3.21 -14.57 -11.05
N ARG A 222 -2.52 -14.29 -9.94
CA ARG A 222 -2.99 -14.69 -8.61
C ARG A 222 -4.29 -13.96 -8.29
N PRO A 223 -5.20 -14.59 -7.54
CA PRO A 223 -6.40 -13.93 -7.08
C PRO A 223 -6.03 -12.70 -6.24
N THR A 224 -6.61 -11.55 -6.58
CA THR A 224 -6.54 -10.35 -5.77
C THR A 224 -7.52 -10.49 -4.61
N VAL A 225 -7.08 -10.15 -3.41
CA VAL A 225 -7.95 -10.15 -2.22
C VAL A 225 -8.96 -9.00 -2.36
N MET A 226 -10.24 -9.36 -2.41
CA MET A 226 -11.34 -8.38 -2.41
C MET A 226 -11.66 -7.95 -0.97
N TYR A 227 -12.34 -6.81 -0.83
CA TYR A 227 -12.69 -6.24 0.48
C TYR A 227 -13.45 -7.24 1.38
N GLU A 228 -14.36 -8.00 0.79
CA GLU A 228 -15.19 -9.01 1.47
C GLU A 228 -14.36 -10.19 2.02
N GLN A 229 -13.15 -10.38 1.48
CA GLN A 229 -12.22 -11.46 1.85
C GLN A 229 -11.16 -11.00 2.86
N GLY A 230 -11.18 -9.72 3.27
CA GLY A 230 -10.25 -9.18 4.24
C GLY A 230 -10.42 -9.79 5.63
N GLU A 231 -9.32 -9.83 6.38
CA GLU A 231 -9.34 -10.23 7.78
C GLU A 231 -10.02 -9.13 8.61
N LYS A 232 -11.04 -9.49 9.38
CA LYS A 232 -11.73 -8.58 10.28
C LYS A 232 -11.15 -8.67 11.67
N VAL A 233 -10.65 -7.55 12.18
CA VAL A 233 -10.16 -7.43 13.55
C VAL A 233 -11.05 -6.45 14.31
N THR A 234 -11.79 -6.96 15.29
CA THR A 234 -12.46 -6.12 16.27
C THR A 234 -11.43 -5.61 17.26
N ILE A 235 -11.33 -4.29 17.42
CA ILE A 235 -10.56 -3.73 18.53
C ILE A 235 -11.33 -4.09 19.80
N SER A 236 -10.87 -5.08 20.56
CA SER A 236 -11.36 -5.23 21.93
C SER A 236 -10.76 -4.08 22.74
N HIS A 237 -11.61 -3.17 23.20
CA HIS A 237 -11.21 -2.24 24.24
C HIS A 237 -10.90 -3.07 25.49
N ARG A 238 -9.61 -3.22 25.81
CA ARG A 238 -9.13 -3.70 27.11
C ARG A 238 -8.67 -2.51 27.93
#